data_AF-A0A8E8EZG8-F1
#
_entry.id   AF-A0A8E8EZG8-F1
#
_cell.length_a   1.000
_cell.length_b   1.000
_cell.length_c   1.000
_cell.angle_alpha   90.00
_cell.angle_beta   90.00
_cell.angle_gamma   90.00
#
_symmetry.space_group_name_H-M   'P 1'
#
loop_
_entity.id
_entity.type
_entity.pdbx_description
1 polymer ?
#
loop_
_entity_poly.entity_id
_entity_poly.type
_entity_poly.pdbx_seq_one_letter_code
_entity_poly.pdbx_strand_id
1 'polypeptide(L)'
;MGGAEAMRDRMYELQKRELVKLEDAAVVVRNENGRAKVKQAHSLVGAGALGGAFWGMLIGLLFFAPWLGLLAGTTMGAVTGKLGDIGIDDDFIKETRDAIEPGNSALFLLAREGKTERIKQELSDFEYAFEIIETNLSPDDEDNLRATFAAEKVTG
;
A
#
# COMPACT_ATOMS: atom_id res chain seq x y z
N MET A 1 2.25 1.24 -18.02
CA MET A 1 1.95 0.28 -16.92
C MET A 1 3.20 -0.26 -16.18
N GLY A 2 4.38 0.36 -16.30
CA GLY A 2 5.62 -0.10 -15.61
C GLY A 2 6.09 0.76 -14.44
N GLY A 3 5.43 1.89 -14.17
CA GLY A 3 5.93 2.89 -13.20
C GLY A 3 6.12 2.35 -11.78
N ALA A 4 5.18 1.55 -11.27
CA ALA A 4 5.33 0.96 -9.93
C ALA A 4 6.45 -0.09 -9.84
N GLU A 5 6.71 -0.83 -10.92
CA GLU A 5 7.84 -1.79 -10.96
C GLU A 5 9.18 -1.04 -11.01
N ALA A 6 9.28 0.03 -11.82
CA ALA A 6 10.46 0.90 -11.82
C ALA A 6 10.66 1.61 -10.47
N MET A 7 9.58 2.04 -9.83
CA MET A 7 9.62 2.66 -8.50
C MET A 7 10.12 1.66 -7.46
N ARG A 8 9.65 0.41 -7.50
CA ARG A 8 10.13 -0.67 -6.62
C ARG A 8 11.64 -0.82 -6.73
N ASP A 9 12.17 -0.84 -7.95
CA ASP A 9 13.60 -1.02 -8.19
C ASP A 9 14.41 0.19 -7.67
N ARG A 10 13.88 1.42 -7.81
CA ARG A 10 14.49 2.59 -7.18
C ARG A 10 14.46 2.54 -5.66
N MET A 11 13.33 2.18 -5.07
CA MET A 11 13.18 2.05 -3.61
C MET A 11 14.12 0.97 -3.04
N TYR A 12 14.41 -0.09 -3.81
CA TYR A 12 15.37 -1.12 -3.43
C TYR A 12 16.79 -0.54 -3.27
N GLU A 13 17.19 0.33 -4.20
CA GLU A 13 18.49 1.00 -4.12
C GLU A 13 18.55 2.03 -2.98
N LEU A 14 17.45 2.73 -2.69
CA LEU A 14 17.37 3.62 -1.52
C LEU A 14 17.47 2.85 -0.21
N GLN A 15 16.84 1.68 -0.12
CA GLN A 15 16.94 0.80 1.05
C GLN A 15 18.37 0.28 1.24
N LYS A 16 19.07 -0.13 0.18
CA LYS A 16 20.48 -0.55 0.26
C LYS A 16 21.41 0.55 0.78
N ARG A 17 21.07 1.80 0.49
CA ARG A 17 21.80 2.99 0.95
C ARG A 17 21.36 3.44 2.35
N GLU A 18 20.51 2.66 3.02
CA GLU A 18 19.96 2.93 4.35
C GLU A 18 19.20 4.27 4.45
N LEU A 19 18.66 4.76 3.32
CA LEU A 19 17.88 6.00 3.28
C LEU A 19 16.42 5.79 3.71
N VAL A 20 15.96 4.55 3.67
CA VAL A 20 14.62 4.11 4.07
C VAL A 20 14.73 2.70 4.65
N LYS A 21 13.95 2.40 5.69
CA LYS A 21 13.77 1.05 6.21
C LYS A 21 12.37 0.57 5.89
N LEU A 22 12.29 -0.35 4.94
CA LEU A 22 11.03 -0.93 4.52
C LEU A 22 10.81 -2.25 5.26
N GLU A 23 9.59 -2.44 5.73
CA GLU A 23 9.17 -3.67 6.38
C GLU A 23 8.30 -4.50 5.46
N ASP A 24 7.49 -3.82 4.65
CA ASP A 24 6.68 -4.47 3.63
C ASP A 24 6.53 -3.62 2.37
N ALA A 25 6.21 -4.27 1.25
CA ALA A 25 5.95 -3.64 -0.02
C ALA A 25 5.09 -4.50 -0.95
N ALA A 26 4.16 -3.85 -1.66
CA ALA A 26 3.35 -4.48 -2.69
C ALA A 26 3.16 -3.56 -3.89
N VAL A 27 3.29 -4.14 -5.09
CA VAL A 27 2.97 -3.48 -6.34
C VAL A 27 1.53 -3.80 -6.71
N VAL A 28 0.75 -2.77 -7.00
CA VAL A 28 -0.62 -2.86 -7.50
C VAL A 28 -0.66 -2.31 -8.91
N VAL A 29 -1.19 -3.09 -9.84
CA VAL A 29 -1.40 -2.65 -11.22
C VAL A 29 -2.90 -2.72 -11.51
N ARG A 30 -3.51 -1.59 -11.86
CA ARG A 30 -4.91 -1.53 -12.27
C ARG A 30 -4.97 -1.51 -13.80
N ASN A 31 -5.55 -2.55 -14.38
CA ASN A 31 -5.71 -2.59 -15.82
C ASN A 31 -6.80 -1.62 -16.30
N GLU A 32 -6.88 -1.39 -17.61
CA GLU A 32 -7.87 -0.50 -18.23
C GLU A 32 -9.32 -0.96 -17.97
N ASN A 33 -9.52 -2.26 -17.74
CA ASN A 33 -10.81 -2.84 -17.36
C ASN A 33 -11.14 -2.64 -15.86
N GLY A 34 -10.34 -1.85 -15.15
CA GLY A 34 -10.54 -1.53 -13.73
C GLY A 34 -10.14 -2.62 -12.74
N ARG A 35 -9.68 -3.79 -13.19
CA ARG A 35 -9.22 -4.89 -12.32
C ARG A 35 -7.82 -4.60 -11.78
N ALA A 36 -7.68 -4.64 -10.46
CA ALA A 36 -6.40 -4.55 -9.78
C ALA A 36 -5.74 -5.93 -9.69
N LYS A 37 -4.42 -5.98 -9.94
CA LYS A 37 -3.56 -7.12 -9.66
C LYS A 37 -2.54 -6.71 -8.62
N VAL A 38 -2.43 -7.49 -7.55
CA VAL A 38 -1.43 -7.30 -6.50
C VAL A 38 -0.28 -8.26 -6.74
N LYS A 39 0.94 -7.74 -6.70
CA LYS A 39 2.18 -8.51 -6.69
C LYS A 39 2.99 -8.08 -5.48
N GLN A 40 3.29 -8.99 -4.57
CA GLN A 40 4.19 -8.66 -3.46
C GLN A 40 5.58 -8.32 -4.00
N ALA A 41 6.17 -7.25 -3.48
CA ALA A 41 7.51 -6.82 -3.83
C ALA A 41 8.54 -7.51 -2.93
N HIS A 42 8.66 -8.84 -3.06
CA HIS A 42 9.57 -9.66 -2.24
C HIS A 42 11.03 -9.19 -2.25
N SER A 43 11.46 -8.47 -3.29
CA SER A 43 12.81 -7.89 -3.36
C SER A 43 13.06 -6.79 -2.33
N LEU A 44 12.01 -6.15 -1.80
CA LEU A 44 12.11 -5.06 -0.85
C LEU A 44 12.01 -5.52 0.61
N VAL A 45 11.66 -6.77 0.89
CA VAL A 45 11.17 -7.18 2.21
C VAL A 45 11.82 -8.48 2.69
N GLY A 46 12.13 -8.55 3.98
CA GLY A 46 12.81 -9.69 4.61
C GLY A 46 11.88 -10.79 5.12
N ALA A 47 12.46 -11.85 5.70
CA ALA A 47 11.69 -12.86 6.42
C ALA A 47 10.95 -12.21 7.59
N GLY A 48 9.61 -12.26 7.59
CA GLY A 48 8.75 -11.58 8.57
C GLY A 48 7.80 -10.54 7.98
N ALA A 49 7.89 -10.27 6.68
CA ALA A 49 6.93 -9.47 5.94
C ALA A 49 5.48 -9.99 6.11
N LEU A 50 4.54 -9.06 6.14
CA LEU A 50 3.12 -9.32 5.97
C LEU A 50 2.91 -10.11 4.66
N GLY A 51 2.05 -11.12 4.73
CA GLY A 51 1.81 -12.03 3.61
C GLY A 51 0.95 -11.40 2.52
N GLY A 52 0.85 -12.08 1.37
CA GLY A 52 -0.05 -11.66 0.29
C GLY A 52 -1.53 -11.55 0.72
N ALA A 53 -1.92 -12.20 1.81
CA ALA A 53 -3.24 -12.06 2.43
C ALA A 53 -3.47 -10.65 3.00
N PHE A 54 -2.49 -10.07 3.70
CA PHE A 54 -2.58 -8.69 4.20
C PHE A 54 -2.82 -7.71 3.06
N TRP A 55 -1.93 -7.72 2.05
CA TRP A 55 -2.07 -6.82 0.91
C TRP A 55 -3.31 -7.15 0.08
N GLY A 56 -3.69 -8.42 -0.05
CA GLY A 56 -4.93 -8.83 -0.71
C GLY A 56 -6.16 -8.21 -0.04
N MET A 57 -6.23 -8.24 1.28
CA MET A 57 -7.31 -7.63 2.06
C MET A 57 -7.26 -6.10 1.99
N LEU A 58 -6.11 -5.47 2.28
CA LEU A 58 -5.97 -4.01 2.27
C LEU A 58 -6.33 -3.44 0.89
N ILE A 59 -5.76 -3.98 -0.19
CA ILE A 59 -6.08 -3.56 -1.55
C ILE A 59 -7.53 -3.90 -1.90
N GLY A 60 -8.04 -5.06 -1.46
CA GLY A 60 -9.44 -5.43 -1.62
C GLY A 60 -10.40 -4.40 -1.01
N LEU A 61 -10.05 -3.84 0.15
CA LEU A 61 -10.81 -2.79 0.83
C LEU A 61 -10.65 -1.43 0.14
N LEU A 62 -9.43 -1.01 -0.20
CA LEU A 62 -9.18 0.27 -0.88
C LEU A 62 -9.97 0.39 -2.19
N PHE A 63 -9.99 -0.69 -2.97
CA PHE A 63 -10.68 -0.70 -4.24
C PHE A 63 -12.08 -1.27 -4.18
N PHE A 64 -12.54 -1.75 -3.01
CA PHE A 64 -13.89 -2.25 -2.72
C PHE A 64 -14.56 -2.98 -3.90
N ALA A 65 -13.80 -3.79 -4.64
CA ALA A 65 -13.98 -4.04 -6.07
C ALA A 65 -15.39 -3.76 -6.64
N PRO A 66 -15.67 -2.58 -7.22
CA PRO A 66 -16.88 -2.37 -7.99
C PRO A 66 -16.56 -2.47 -9.47
N TRP A 67 -17.05 -3.52 -10.12
CA TRP A 67 -17.87 -3.29 -11.31
C TRP A 67 -19.24 -2.66 -10.93
N LEU A 68 -19.49 -2.44 -9.64
CA LEU A 68 -20.70 -1.94 -8.99
C LEU A 68 -20.66 -0.43 -8.82
N GLY A 69 -20.98 0.31 -9.88
CA GLY A 69 -21.46 1.70 -9.77
C GLY A 69 -22.79 1.84 -9.01
N LEU A 70 -23.06 1.00 -8.00
CA LEU A 70 -24.32 0.94 -7.28
C LEU A 70 -24.03 0.59 -5.82
N LEU A 71 -24.43 1.51 -4.93
CA LEU A 71 -24.64 1.41 -3.48
C LEU A 71 -23.78 2.38 -2.66
N ALA A 72 -24.05 3.66 -2.86
CA ALA A 72 -24.12 4.58 -1.74
C ALA A 72 -25.20 4.06 -0.77
N GLY A 73 -24.79 3.33 0.28
CA GLY A 73 -25.73 2.80 1.25
C GLY A 73 -25.11 1.86 2.29
N THR A 74 -24.74 2.44 3.44
CA THR A 74 -24.75 1.82 4.78
C THR A 74 -23.77 0.71 5.17
N THR A 75 -22.84 0.22 4.34
CA THR A 75 -21.92 -0.86 4.77
C THR A 75 -20.41 -0.57 4.69
N MET A 76 -19.97 0.57 4.16
CA MET A 76 -18.54 0.90 4.09
C MET A 76 -17.96 1.46 5.40
N GLY A 77 -18.76 2.21 6.18
CA GLY A 77 -18.26 2.91 7.39
C GLY A 77 -17.80 2.00 8.53
N ALA A 78 -18.35 0.79 8.66
CA ALA A 78 -17.94 -0.14 9.73
C ALA A 78 -16.58 -0.81 9.47
N VAL A 79 -16.15 -0.88 8.21
CA VAL A 79 -14.85 -1.46 7.85
C VAL A 79 -13.77 -0.39 7.83
N THR A 80 -14.09 0.81 7.33
CA THR A 80 -13.13 1.91 7.35
C THR A 80 -12.83 2.40 8.77
N GLY A 81 -13.83 2.44 9.67
CA GLY A 81 -13.58 2.75 11.08
C GLY A 81 -12.58 1.81 11.75
N LYS A 82 -12.61 0.52 11.42
CA LYS A 82 -11.63 -0.46 11.93
C LYS A 82 -10.23 -0.32 11.35
N LEU A 83 -10.11 0.27 10.15
CA LEU A 83 -8.82 0.59 9.54
C LEU A 83 -8.22 1.85 10.16
N GLY A 84 -9.05 2.85 10.45
CA GLY A 84 -8.66 4.02 11.24
C GLY A 84 -8.16 3.64 12.63
N ASP A 85 -8.81 2.67 13.28
CA ASP A 85 -8.39 2.11 14.57
C ASP A 85 -7.04 1.35 14.52
N ILE A 86 -6.50 1.08 13.33
CA ILE A 86 -5.15 0.52 13.12
C ILE A 86 -4.26 1.46 12.30
N GLY A 87 -4.56 2.78 12.35
CA GLY A 87 -3.75 3.88 11.81
C GLY A 87 -3.84 4.10 10.28
N ILE A 88 -4.71 3.37 9.59
CA ILE A 88 -4.99 3.60 8.17
C ILE A 88 -6.18 4.55 8.06
N ASP A 89 -5.87 5.84 8.00
CA ASP A 89 -6.86 6.92 8.03
C ASP A 89 -7.78 6.94 6.80
N ASP A 90 -9.02 7.42 6.99
CA ASP A 90 -10.04 7.58 5.94
C ASP A 90 -9.54 8.44 4.76
N ASP A 91 -8.79 9.50 5.04
CA ASP A 91 -8.25 10.40 4.00
C ASP A 91 -7.21 9.68 3.14
N PHE A 92 -6.30 8.91 3.75
CA PHE A 92 -5.35 8.08 3.03
C PHE A 92 -6.05 7.08 2.10
N ILE A 93 -7.10 6.43 2.60
CA ILE A 93 -7.90 5.46 1.82
C ILE A 93 -8.54 6.13 0.62
N LYS A 94 -9.12 7.30 0.83
CA LYS A 94 -9.82 8.06 -0.21
C LYS A 94 -8.86 8.58 -1.27
N GLU A 95 -7.77 9.25 -0.88
CA GLU A 95 -6.76 9.77 -1.81
C GLU A 95 -6.12 8.64 -2.63
N THR A 96 -5.78 7.53 -1.97
CA THR A 96 -5.20 6.35 -2.64
C THR A 96 -6.15 5.77 -3.70
N ARG A 97 -7.44 5.69 -3.38
CA ARG A 97 -8.46 5.21 -4.31
C ARG A 97 -8.60 6.11 -5.53
N ASP A 98 -8.58 7.42 -5.32
CA ASP A 98 -8.77 8.41 -6.38
C ASP A 98 -7.52 8.51 -7.29
N ALA A 99 -6.32 8.31 -6.74
CA ALA A 99 -5.07 8.35 -7.50
C ALA A 99 -4.85 7.13 -8.42
N ILE A 100 -5.35 5.94 -8.04
CA ILE A 100 -5.08 4.68 -8.76
C ILE A 100 -6.21 4.41 -9.77
N GLU A 101 -6.26 5.24 -10.80
CA GLU A 101 -7.19 5.11 -11.93
C GLU A 101 -6.89 3.88 -12.83
N PRO A 102 -7.86 3.38 -13.63
CA PRO A 102 -7.59 2.34 -14.62
C PRO A 102 -6.46 2.75 -15.57
N GLY A 103 -5.44 1.89 -15.73
CA GLY A 103 -4.24 2.20 -16.51
C GLY A 103 -3.01 2.54 -15.66
N ASN A 104 -3.23 2.91 -14.39
CA ASN A 104 -2.18 3.29 -13.45
C ASN A 104 -1.69 2.11 -12.61
N SER A 105 -0.60 2.36 -11.88
CA SER A 105 0.01 1.41 -10.96
C SER A 105 0.50 2.14 -9.71
N ALA A 106 0.45 1.47 -8.57
CA ALA A 106 0.95 1.99 -7.31
C ALA A 106 1.94 1.02 -6.66
N LEU A 107 2.87 1.58 -5.90
CA LEU A 107 3.74 0.84 -4.99
C LEU A 107 3.32 1.22 -3.57
N PHE A 108 2.78 0.26 -2.84
CA PHE A 108 2.51 0.40 -1.42
C PHE A 108 3.75 0.00 -0.64
N LEU A 109 4.06 0.79 0.39
CA LEU A 109 5.22 0.59 1.26
C LEU A 109 4.78 0.71 2.71
N LEU A 110 5.20 -0.25 3.53
CA LEU A 110 5.20 -0.10 4.98
C LEU A 110 6.64 0.21 5.39
N ALA A 111 6.88 1.42 5.89
CA ALA A 111 8.20 1.89 6.27
C ALA A 111 8.27 2.17 7.77
N ARG A 112 9.30 1.64 8.44
CA ARG A 112 9.59 1.95 9.85
C ARG A 112 10.28 3.29 10.00
N GLU A 113 11.15 3.61 9.04
CA GLU A 113 11.91 4.85 9.00
C GLU A 113 12.03 5.33 7.55
N GLY A 114 11.81 6.62 7.33
CA GLY A 114 11.97 7.26 6.03
C GLY A 114 11.62 8.73 6.12
N LYS A 115 12.37 9.58 5.41
CA LYS A 115 12.03 10.99 5.25
C LYS A 115 11.46 11.20 3.86
N THR A 116 10.16 11.46 3.76
CA THR A 116 9.45 11.65 2.50
C THR A 116 10.10 12.73 1.64
N GLU A 117 10.55 13.83 2.25
CA GLU A 117 11.26 14.89 1.54
C GLU A 117 12.57 14.40 0.92
N ARG A 118 13.32 13.53 1.62
CA ARG A 118 14.55 12.96 1.08
C ARG A 118 14.27 11.96 -0.04
N ILE A 119 13.21 11.18 0.09
CA ILE A 119 12.77 10.24 -0.96
C ILE A 119 12.39 11.03 -2.21
N LYS A 120 11.63 12.13 -2.08
CA LYS A 120 11.29 13.03 -3.20
C LYS A 120 12.54 13.60 -3.89
N GLN A 121 13.54 14.02 -3.12
CA GLN A 121 14.81 14.50 -3.69
C GLN A 121 15.54 13.41 -4.49
N GLU A 122 15.64 12.20 -3.95
CA GLU A 122 16.31 11.07 -4.61
C GLU A 122 15.52 10.50 -5.80
N LEU A 123 14.24 10.86 -5.93
CA LEU A 123 13.36 10.51 -7.04
C LEU A 123 13.12 11.69 -7.99
N SER A 124 13.86 12.79 -7.86
CA SER A 124 13.69 13.97 -8.72
C SER A 124 14.01 13.69 -10.19
N ASP A 125 14.85 12.69 -10.47
CA ASP A 125 15.19 12.19 -11.80
C ASP A 125 14.32 11.00 -12.24
N PHE A 126 13.24 10.68 -11.51
CA PHE A 126 12.43 9.52 -11.82
C PHE A 126 11.68 9.70 -13.16
N GLU A 127 11.70 8.65 -13.98
CA GLU A 127 11.21 8.68 -15.36
C GLU A 127 9.69 8.87 -15.49
N TYR A 128 8.94 8.52 -14.45
CA TYR A 128 7.47 8.59 -14.44
C TYR A 128 6.98 9.68 -13.51
N ALA A 129 5.86 10.32 -13.87
CA ALA A 129 5.11 11.12 -12.92
C ALA A 129 4.61 10.22 -11.78
N PHE A 130 4.75 10.70 -10.54
CA PHE A 130 4.32 9.97 -9.35
C PHE A 130 3.79 10.93 -8.30
N GLU A 131 2.97 10.37 -7.42
CA GLU A 131 2.44 11.03 -6.24
C GLU A 131 2.77 10.18 -5.01
N ILE A 132 3.07 10.83 -3.88
CA ILE A 132 3.28 10.14 -2.60
C ILE A 132 2.12 10.50 -1.71
N ILE A 133 1.37 9.48 -1.30
CA ILE A 133 0.29 9.53 -0.33
C ILE A 133 0.77 8.77 0.90
N GLU A 134 0.69 9.37 2.08
CA GLU A 134 1.22 8.79 3.32
C GLU A 134 0.23 8.92 4.47
N THR A 135 0.28 7.95 5.39
CA THR A 135 -0.35 8.00 6.70
C THR A 135 0.67 7.55 7.73
N ASN A 136 0.55 8.04 8.97
CA ASN A 136 1.44 7.66 10.06
C ASN A 136 0.72 6.67 10.98
N LEU A 137 1.41 5.59 11.33
CA LEU A 137 0.95 4.62 12.31
C LEU A 137 1.59 4.95 13.66
N SER A 138 0.80 4.97 14.73
CA SER A 138 1.39 4.90 16.07
C SER A 138 2.01 3.51 16.31
N PRO A 139 2.90 3.35 17.29
CA PRO A 139 3.44 2.03 17.63
C PRO A 139 2.34 1.01 17.94
N ASP A 140 1.30 1.43 18.67
CA ASP A 140 0.15 0.59 19.01
C ASP A 140 -0.67 0.21 17.76
N ASP A 141 -0.83 1.12 16.80
CA ASP A 141 -1.51 0.86 15.53
C ASP A 141 -0.72 -0.14 14.66
N GLU A 142 0.61 -0.01 14.62
CA GLU A 142 1.48 -0.95 13.92
C GLU A 142 1.37 -2.36 14.54
N ASP A 143 1.40 -2.45 15.87
CA ASP A 143 1.23 -3.71 16.59
C ASP A 143 -0.16 -4.31 16.36
N ASN A 144 -1.22 -3.50 16.39
CA ASN A 144 -2.59 -3.95 16.12
C ASN A 144 -2.78 -4.40 14.67
N LEU A 145 -2.21 -3.67 13.70
CA LEU A 145 -2.15 -4.07 12.30
C LEU A 145 -1.48 -5.44 12.21
N ARG A 146 -0.28 -5.58 12.75
CA ARG A 146 0.44 -6.86 12.75
C ARG A 146 -0.35 -7.98 13.42
N ALA A 147 -0.95 -7.74 14.58
CA ALA A 147 -1.71 -8.75 15.31
C ALA A 147 -2.95 -9.22 14.54
N THR A 148 -3.69 -8.28 13.95
CA THR A 148 -4.86 -8.55 13.10
C THR A 148 -4.48 -9.46 11.93
N PHE A 149 -3.32 -9.22 11.32
CA PHE A 149 -2.89 -9.93 10.12
C PHE A 149 -1.94 -11.13 10.38
N ALA A 150 -1.36 -11.23 11.58
CA ALA A 150 -0.59 -12.39 12.02
C ALA A 150 -1.48 -13.49 12.57
N ALA A 151 -2.63 -13.15 13.18
CA ALA A 151 -3.61 -14.11 13.67
C ALA A 151 -4.27 -14.92 12.53
N GLU A 152 -4.25 -14.41 11.29
CA GLU A 152 -4.73 -15.14 10.11
C GLU A 152 -3.72 -16.18 9.58
N LYS A 153 -2.56 -16.35 10.22
CA LYS A 153 -1.70 -17.56 10.10
C LYS A 153 -2.20 -18.70 11.01
N VAL A 154 -3.48 -19.04 10.95
CA VAL A 154 -4.08 -20.24 11.57
C VAL A 154 -5.21 -20.63 10.62
N THR A 155 -5.18 -21.68 9.80
CA THR A 155 -4.83 -23.09 9.96
C THR A 155 -4.69 -23.69 8.55
N GLY A 156 -3.74 -24.61 8.36
CA GLY A 156 -3.82 -25.57 7.25
C GLY A 156 -4.96 -26.56 7.43
#